data_AF-A0A6P1YBR0-F1
#
_entry.id   AF-A0A6P1YBR0-F1
#
_cell.length_a   1.000
_cell.length_b   1.000
_cell.length_c   1.000
_cell.angle_alpha   90.00
_cell.angle_beta   90.00
_cell.angle_gamma   90.00
#
_symmetry.space_group_name_H-M   'P 1'
#
loop_
_entity.id
_entity.type
_entity.pdbx_description
1 polymer ?
#
loop_
_entity_poly.entity_id
_entity_poly.type
_entity_poly.pdbx_seq_one_letter_code
_entity_poly.pdbx_strand_id
1 'polypeptide(L)'
;MFAIGFIPVFSGINFNNEIVLVIYYCFITMVLGSSISIIDITATTYLQKTIADNFRSRVMSLQFSLVKIILPLALILSGFAIDFMPIHVVLIFGSFLIFLSVIVWYKKYLNYVNLKMINQ
;
A
#
# COMPACT_ATOMS: atom_id res chain seq x y z
N MET A 1 3.61 -7.44 -1.01
CA MET A 1 2.26 -6.87 -0.80
C MET A 1 1.13 -7.80 -1.19
N PHE A 2 1.12 -8.41 -2.39
CA PHE A 2 0.06 -9.37 -2.78
C PHE A 2 -0.07 -10.55 -1.79
N ALA A 3 1.06 -11.13 -1.38
CA ALA A 3 1.08 -12.20 -0.38
C ALA A 3 0.55 -11.78 1.01
N ILE A 4 0.51 -10.48 1.32
CA ILE A 4 0.14 -9.98 2.65
C ILE A 4 -1.38 -10.01 2.85
N GLY A 5 -2.17 -9.86 1.78
CA GLY A 5 -3.63 -10.03 1.84
C GLY A 5 -4.09 -11.46 2.09
N PHE A 6 -3.23 -12.45 1.84
CA PHE A 6 -3.51 -13.86 2.11
C PHE A 6 -3.27 -14.25 3.57
N ILE A 7 -2.42 -13.52 4.28
CA ILE A 7 -1.94 -13.97 5.59
C ILE A 7 -3.05 -13.95 6.67
N PRO A 8 -3.96 -12.96 6.75
CA PRO A 8 -5.02 -12.98 7.78
C PRO A 8 -6.11 -14.04 7.56
N VAL A 9 -6.10 -14.78 6.44
CA VAL A 9 -7.31 -15.27 5.80
C VAL A 9 -7.39 -16.81 5.73
N PHE A 10 -6.63 -17.54 6.54
CA PHE A 10 -6.86 -18.98 6.65
C PHE A 10 -8.07 -19.25 7.56
N SER A 11 -9.26 -19.33 6.95
CA SER A 11 -10.54 -19.67 7.60
C SER A 11 -10.59 -21.09 8.20
N GLY A 12 -9.50 -21.86 8.14
CA GLY A 12 -9.41 -23.24 8.62
C GLY A 12 -8.53 -23.44 9.85
N ILE A 13 -7.95 -22.38 10.41
CA ILE A 13 -7.06 -22.48 11.58
C ILE A 13 -7.83 -22.08 12.84
N ASN A 14 -8.34 -23.07 13.59
CA ASN A 14 -8.90 -22.85 14.91
C ASN A 14 -7.76 -22.71 15.93
N PHE A 15 -7.49 -21.48 16.36
CA PHE A 15 -6.58 -21.22 17.46
C PHE A 15 -7.31 -21.47 18.78
N ASN A 16 -6.97 -22.57 19.46
CA ASN A 16 -7.56 -22.91 20.76
C ASN A 16 -6.95 -22.10 21.92
N ASN A 17 -5.92 -21.29 21.66
CA ASN A 17 -5.18 -20.53 22.67
C ASN A 17 -5.10 -19.04 22.28
N GLU A 18 -5.61 -18.18 23.16
CA GLU A 18 -5.67 -16.73 22.99
C GLU A 18 -4.27 -16.11 22.82
N ILE A 19 -3.26 -16.62 23.51
CA ILE A 19 -1.88 -16.10 23.45
C ILE A 19 -1.31 -16.29 22.04
N VAL A 20 -1.57 -17.44 21.43
CA VAL A 20 -1.10 -17.76 20.06
C VAL A 20 -1.77 -16.83 19.04
N LEU A 21 -3.06 -16.54 19.24
CA LEU A 21 -3.82 -15.62 18.39
C LEU A 21 -3.26 -14.19 18.47
N VAL A 22 -2.94 -13.70 19.67
CA VAL A 22 -2.33 -12.37 19.85
C VAL A 22 -0.97 -12.27 19.18
N ILE A 23 -0.10 -13.28 19.39
CA ILE A 23 1.23 -13.32 18.75
C ILE A 23 1.10 -13.33 17.23
N TYR A 24 0.15 -14.12 16.71
CA TYR A 24 -0.14 -14.18 15.28
C TYR A 24 -0.49 -12.80 14.72
N TYR A 25 -1.51 -12.13 15.25
CA TYR A 25 -1.93 -10.81 14.75
C TYR A 25 -0.87 -9.73 14.97
N CYS A 26 -0.09 -9.79 16.05
CA CYS A 26 1.03 -8.88 16.28
C CYS A 26 2.09 -9.02 15.17
N PHE A 27 2.47 -10.24 14.83
CA PHE A 27 3.42 -10.49 13.76
C PHE A 27 2.89 -10.00 12.39
N ILE A 28 1.62 -10.27 12.09
CA ILE A 28 0.98 -9.82 10.84
C ILE A 28 0.94 -8.30 10.73
N THR A 29 0.51 -7.63 11.79
CA THR A 29 0.43 -6.15 11.79
C THR A 29 1.81 -5.50 11.72
N MET A 30 2.83 -6.12 12.31
CA MET A 30 4.23 -5.67 12.18
C MET A 30 4.73 -5.76 10.74
N VAL A 31 4.54 -6.91 10.08
CA VAL A 31 4.94 -7.11 8.67
C VAL A 31 4.18 -6.16 7.73
N LEU A 32 2.88 -5.96 7.98
CA LEU A 32 2.06 -4.98 7.25
C LEU A 32 2.59 -3.56 7.41
N GLY A 33 2.83 -3.13 8.64
CA GLY A 33 3.34 -1.79 8.95
C GLY A 33 4.68 -1.50 8.30
N SER A 34 5.64 -2.43 8.41
CA SER A 34 6.95 -2.31 7.75
C SER A 34 6.82 -2.20 6.23
N SER A 35 5.97 -3.03 5.62
CA SER A 35 5.76 -3.03 4.16
C SER A 35 5.18 -1.72 3.65
N ILE A 36 4.18 -1.17 4.35
CA ILE A 36 3.54 0.10 3.99
C ILE A 36 4.54 1.26 4.13
N SER A 37 5.30 1.27 5.24
CA SER A 37 6.30 2.31 5.52
C SER A 37 7.39 2.38 4.45
N ILE A 38 7.91 1.24 3.99
CA ILE A 38 8.95 1.20 2.94
C ILE A 38 8.47 1.91 1.66
N ILE A 39 7.22 1.70 1.27
CA ILE A 39 6.67 2.28 0.03
C ILE A 39 6.47 3.78 0.20
N ASP A 40 5.86 4.21 1.31
CA ASP A 40 5.58 5.61 1.55
C ASP A 40 6.88 6.45 1.65
N ILE A 41 7.87 5.94 2.39
CA ILE A 41 9.19 6.57 2.51
C ILE A 41 9.88 6.64 1.15
N THR A 42 9.88 5.55 0.37
CA THR A 42 10.56 5.54 -0.94
C THR A 42 9.90 6.49 -1.91
N ALA A 43 8.57 6.49 -2.00
CA ALA A 43 7.80 7.38 -2.88
C ALA A 43 8.03 8.85 -2.51
N THR A 44 7.97 9.17 -1.23
CA THR A 44 8.18 10.51 -0.71
C THR A 44 9.63 10.97 -0.91
N THR A 45 10.62 10.09 -0.74
CA THR A 45 12.04 10.41 -1.00
C THR A 45 12.31 10.64 -2.49
N TYR A 46 11.70 9.84 -3.36
CA TYR A 46 11.79 10.03 -4.82
C TYR A 46 11.19 11.36 -5.26
N LEU A 47 10.00 11.69 -4.74
CA LEU A 47 9.33 12.95 -5.03
C LEU A 47 10.19 14.16 -4.58
N GLN A 48 10.74 14.10 -3.38
CA GLN A 48 11.62 15.13 -2.82
C GLN A 48 12.88 15.37 -3.65
N LYS A 49 13.46 14.32 -4.26
CA LYS A 49 14.66 14.45 -5.12
C LYS A 49 14.34 14.99 -6.52
N THR A 50 13.09 14.86 -6.97
CA THR A 50 12.69 15.22 -8.34
C THR A 50 12.26 16.68 -8.47
N ILE A 51 11.77 17.28 -7.38
CA ILE A 51 11.21 18.64 -7.38
C ILE A 51 12.30 19.66 -7.03
N ALA A 52 12.28 20.82 -7.71
CA ALA A 52 13.15 21.94 -7.39
C ALA A 52 12.91 22.46 -5.96
N ASP A 53 13.98 22.81 -5.23
CA ASP A 53 13.92 23.17 -3.81
C ASP A 53 12.92 24.30 -3.50
N ASN A 54 12.76 25.25 -4.42
CA ASN A 54 11.84 26.39 -4.31
C ASN A 54 10.36 25.98 -4.18
N PHE A 55 9.98 24.82 -4.72
CA PHE A 55 8.59 24.33 -4.74
C PHE A 55 8.37 23.09 -3.86
N ARG A 56 9.44 22.52 -3.29
CA ARG A 56 9.38 21.25 -2.56
C ARG A 56 8.35 21.28 -1.43
N SER A 57 8.34 22.33 -0.61
CA SER A 57 7.39 22.44 0.51
C SER A 57 5.92 22.51 0.05
N ARG A 58 5.65 23.18 -1.08
CA ARG A 58 4.29 23.33 -1.64
C ARG A 58 3.78 22.03 -2.25
N VAL A 59 4.64 21.30 -2.97
CA VAL A 59 4.24 20.04 -3.59
C VAL A 59 4.07 18.95 -2.53
N MET A 60 4.95 18.90 -1.53
CA MET A 60 4.82 17.98 -0.41
C MET A 60 3.56 18.25 0.42
N SER A 61 3.22 19.52 0.69
CA SER A 61 1.99 19.86 1.42
C SER A 61 0.73 19.48 0.65
N LEU A 62 0.72 19.63 -0.68
CA LEU A 62 -0.37 19.16 -1.54
C LEU A 62 -0.50 17.63 -1.51
N GLN A 63 0.61 16.89 -1.62
CA GLN A 63 0.61 15.43 -1.50
C GLN A 63 -0.03 14.99 -0.18
N PHE A 64 0.44 15.53 0.96
CA PHE A 64 -0.11 15.17 2.26
C PHE A 64 -1.56 15.60 2.45
N SER A 65 -1.97 16.75 1.88
CA SER A 65 -3.36 17.20 1.92
C SER A 65 -4.28 16.24 1.17
N LEU A 66 -3.88 15.78 -0.02
CA LEU A 66 -4.65 14.80 -0.78
C LEU A 66 -4.79 13.48 -0.02
N VAL A 67 -3.71 12.97 0.57
CA VAL A 67 -3.76 11.75 1.38
C VAL A 67 -4.74 11.89 2.54
N LYS A 68 -4.75 13.04 3.24
CA LYS A 68 -5.68 13.30 4.35
C LYS A 68 -7.15 13.35 3.94
N ILE A 69 -7.45 13.71 2.69
CA ILE A 69 -8.83 13.70 2.16
C ILE A 69 -9.23 12.28 1.73
N ILE A 70 -8.32 11.57 1.06
CA ILE A 70 -8.59 10.24 0.50
C ILE A 70 -8.67 9.18 1.61
N LEU A 71 -7.87 9.28 2.67
CA LEU A 71 -7.82 8.30 3.76
C LEU A 71 -9.20 8.05 4.42
N PRO A 72 -9.94 9.07 4.92
CA PRO A 72 -11.26 8.84 5.51
C PRO A 72 -12.26 8.29 4.50
N LEU A 73 -12.22 8.73 3.25
CA LEU A 73 -13.07 8.18 2.18
C LEU A 73 -12.78 6.69 1.94
N ALA A 74 -11.51 6.30 1.92
CA ALA A 74 -11.10 4.92 1.77
C ALA A 74 -11.53 4.06 2.96
N LEU A 75 -11.49 4.60 4.18
CA LEU A 75 -11.98 3.91 5.37
C LEU A 75 -13.50 3.68 5.34
N ILE A 76 -14.28 4.68 4.91
CA ILE A 76 -15.74 4.53 4.76
C ILE A 76 -16.06 3.47 3.71
N LEU A 77 -15.41 3.53 2.54
CA LEU A 77 -15.58 2.55 1.47
C LEU A 77 -15.16 1.14 1.92
N SER A 78 -14.07 1.03 2.69
CA SER A 78 -13.62 -0.25 3.25
C SER A 78 -14.62 -0.81 4.25
N GLY A 79 -15.21 0.02 5.12
CA GLY A 79 -16.24 -0.41 6.06
C GLY A 79 -17.46 -0.94 5.32
N PHE A 80 -17.97 -0.18 4.35
CA PHE A 80 -19.08 -0.60 3.51
C PHE A 80 -18.77 -1.91 2.75
N ALA A 81 -17.56 -2.07 2.20
CA ALA A 81 -17.18 -3.28 1.48
C ALA A 81 -17.21 -4.54 2.37
N ILE A 82 -16.87 -4.43 3.65
CA ILE A 82 -16.87 -5.55 4.62
C ILE A 82 -18.30 -5.96 4.99
N ASP A 83 -19.26 -5.03 4.97
CA ASP A 83 -20.67 -5.35 5.25
C ASP A 83 -21.33 -6.14 4.10
N PHE A 84 -20.91 -5.90 2.86
CA PHE A 84 -21.47 -6.56 1.66
C PHE A 84 -20.72 -7.82 1.25
N MET A 85 -19.43 -7.91 1.54
CA MET A 85 -18.57 -9.02 1.12
C MET A 85 -17.74 -9.53 2.30
N PRO A 86 -17.46 -10.84 2.35
CA PRO A 86 -16.65 -11.35 3.43
C PRO A 86 -15.23 -10.78 3.35
N ILE A 87 -14.65 -10.52 4.53
CA ILE A 87 -13.36 -9.81 4.73
C ILE A 87 -12.22 -10.35 3.84
N HIS A 88 -12.24 -11.65 3.54
CA HIS A 88 -11.26 -12.32 2.70
C HIS A 88 -11.26 -11.81 1.26
N VAL A 89 -12.43 -11.60 0.67
CA VAL A 89 -12.57 -11.08 -0.70
C VAL A 89 -12.06 -9.64 -0.75
N VAL A 90 -12.41 -8.83 0.24
CA VAL A 90 -12.01 -7.42 0.32
C VAL A 90 -10.49 -7.28 0.41
N LEU A 91 -9.83 -8.08 1.27
CA LEU A 91 -8.38 -8.08 1.44
C LEU A 91 -7.62 -8.55 0.19
N ILE A 92 -8.11 -9.61 -0.47
CA ILE A 92 -7.51 -10.12 -1.71
C ILE A 92 -7.66 -9.09 -2.84
N PHE A 93 -8.85 -8.51 -2.98
CA PHE A 93 -9.12 -7.51 -4.01
C PHE A 93 -8.27 -6.24 -3.83
N GLY A 94 -8.17 -5.72 -2.59
CA GLY A 94 -7.30 -4.59 -2.28
C GLY A 94 -5.83 -4.89 -2.56
N SER A 95 -5.35 -6.08 -2.18
CA SER A 95 -3.97 -6.52 -2.43
C SER A 95 -3.68 -6.68 -3.93
N PHE A 96 -4.64 -7.15 -4.71
CA PHE A 96 -4.55 -7.27 -6.16
C PHE A 96 -4.46 -5.90 -6.85
N LEU A 97 -5.29 -4.93 -6.44
CA LEU A 97 -5.25 -3.57 -6.98
C LEU A 97 -3.90 -2.88 -6.74
N ILE A 98 -3.34 -3.03 -5.53
CA ILE A 98 -2.02 -2.48 -5.20
C ILE A 98 -0.93 -3.18 -6.04
N PHE A 99 -1.02 -4.49 -6.22
CA PHE A 99 -0.07 -5.21 -7.05
C PHE A 99 -0.11 -4.73 -8.52
N LEU A 100 -1.30 -4.51 -9.07
CA LEU A 100 -1.48 -4.00 -10.42
C LEU A 100 -0.90 -2.57 -10.57
N SER A 101 -1.13 -1.69 -9.59
CA SER A 101 -0.59 -0.33 -9.64
C SER A 101 0.94 -0.30 -9.63
N VAL A 102 1.57 -1.19 -8.87
CA VAL A 102 3.03 -1.36 -8.86
C VAL A 102 3.54 -1.85 -10.21
N ILE A 103 2.87 -2.81 -10.86
CA ILE A 103 3.26 -3.29 -12.20
C ILE A 103 3.20 -2.16 -13.22
N VAL A 104 2.11 -1.39 -13.23
CA VAL A 104 1.94 -0.26 -14.15
C VAL A 104 3.02 0.79 -13.92
N TRP A 105 3.32 1.12 -12.66
CA TRP A 105 4.38 2.05 -12.31
C TRP A 105 5.76 1.55 -12.77
N TYR A 106 6.07 0.28 -12.51
CA TYR A 106 7.33 -0.35 -12.91
C TYR A 106 7.51 -0.36 -14.44
N LYS A 107 6.44 -0.68 -15.19
CA LYS A 107 6.46 -0.62 -16.66
C LYS A 107 6.73 0.80 -17.16
N LYS A 108 6.10 1.82 -16.56
CA LYS A 108 6.32 3.22 -16.93
C LYS A 108 7.74 3.68 -16.60
N TYR A 109 8.29 3.23 -15.47
CA TYR A 109 9.67 3.50 -15.08
C TYR A 109 10.66 2.90 -16.07
N LEU A 110 10.51 1.62 -16.44
CA LEU A 110 11.35 0.97 -17.44
C LEU A 110 11.31 1.69 -18.80
N ASN A 111 10.13 2.12 -19.24
CA ASN A 111 10.00 2.84 -20.50
C ASN A 111 10.71 4.20 -20.49
N TYR A 112 10.67 4.91 -19.35
CA TYR A 112 11.39 6.17 -19.17
C TYR A 112 12.91 5.97 -19.21
N VAL A 113 13.43 4.94 -18.55
CA VAL A 113 14.86 4.60 -18.59
C VAL A 113 15.30 4.24 -20.00
N ASN A 114 14.51 3.44 -20.73
CA ASN A 114 14.83 3.02 -22.09
C ASN A 114 14.87 4.21 -23.07
N LEU A 115 13.92 5.14 -22.96
CA LEU A 115 13.93 6.39 -23.76
C LEU A 115 15.16 7.26 -23.48
N LYS A 116 15.66 7.26 -22.25
CA LYS A 116 16.86 8.03 -21.87
C LYS A 116 18.15 7.41 -22.43
N MET A 117 18.19 6.08 -22.57
CA MET A 117 19.31 5.34 -23.16
C MET A 117 19.36 5.45 -24.70
N ILE A 118 18.21 5.64 -25.37
CA ILE A 118 18.13 5.79 -26.82
C ILE A 118 18.48 7.23 -27.27
N ASN A 119 18.28 8.22 -26.40
CA ASN A 119 18.53 9.64 -26.68
C ASN A 119 19.93 10.13 -26.24
N GLN A 120 20.83 9.22 -25.85
CA GLN A 120 22.27 9.49 -25.60
C GLN A 120 23.10 8.96 -26.77
#